data_AF-A0A0R2D436-F1
#
_entry.id   AF-A0A0R2D436-F1
#
_cell.length_a   1.000
_cell.length_b   1.000
_cell.length_c   1.000
_cell.angle_alpha   90.00
_cell.angle_beta   90.00
_cell.angle_gamma   90.00
#
_symmetry.space_group_name_H-M   'P 1'
#
loop_
_entity.id
_entity.type
_entity.pdbx_description
1 polymer ?
#
loop_
_entity_poly.entity_id
_entity_poly.type
_entity_poly.pdbx_seq_one_letter_code
_entity_poly.pdbx_strand_id
1 'polypeptide(L)' 'MDMSSEDRNQFINAVKKETSGQIDSAKVIGDRRFETHEEAEAALGIAKEVAPNKHFEIKEANGKYYVEVK' A
#
# COMPACT_ATOMS: atom_id res chain seq x y z
N MET A 1 -10.51 -8.12 10.84
CA MET A 1 -9.30 -8.45 11.64
C MET A 1 -8.43 -7.21 11.62
N ASP A 2 -8.18 -6.58 12.77
CA ASP A 2 -7.34 -5.39 12.84
C ASP A 2 -5.89 -5.73 12.46
N MET A 3 -5.42 -5.15 11.37
CA MET A 3 -4.00 -5.13 11.01
C MET A 3 -3.21 -4.71 12.26
N SER A 4 -2.29 -5.56 12.71
CA SER A 4 -1.48 -5.24 13.89
C SER A 4 -0.74 -3.93 13.66
N SER A 5 -0.66 -3.08 14.69
CA SER A 5 -0.07 -1.74 14.61
C SER A 5 1.35 -1.73 14.02
N GLU A 6 2.11 -2.81 14.22
CA GLU A 6 3.42 -3.02 13.59
C GLU A 6 3.34 -3.21 12.06
N ASP A 7 2.39 -4.00 11.57
CA ASP A 7 2.18 -4.29 10.15
C ASP A 7 1.79 -3.01 9.40
N ARG A 8 0.90 -2.23 10.02
CA ARG A 8 0.52 -0.89 9.58
C ARG A 8 1.73 0.06 9.55
N ASN A 9 2.53 0.10 10.60
CA ASN A 9 3.66 1.01 10.68
C ASN A 9 4.77 0.65 9.66
N GLN A 10 5.01 -0.64 9.42
CA GLN A 10 5.91 -1.09 8.35
C GLN A 10 5.39 -0.70 6.97
N PHE A 11 4.08 -0.81 6.73
CA PHE A 11 3.46 -0.35 5.48
C PHE A 11 3.63 1.17 5.30
N ILE A 12 3.30 1.98 6.31
CA ILE A 12 3.51 3.44 6.30
C ILE A 12 4.97 3.78 5.97
N ASN A 13 5.92 3.09 6.60
CA ASN A 13 7.34 3.35 6.41
C ASN A 13 7.80 2.98 4.99
N ALA A 14 7.29 1.87 4.45
CA ALA A 14 7.52 1.46 3.07
C ALA A 14 6.97 2.49 2.07
N VAL A 15 5.75 2.99 2.28
CA VAL A 15 5.14 4.05 1.46
C VAL A 15 5.95 5.34 1.54
N LYS A 16 6.37 5.77 2.74
CA LYS A 16 7.19 6.97 2.93
C LYS A 16 8.54 6.90 2.19
N LYS A 17 9.21 5.75 2.28
CA LYS A 17 10.49 5.50 1.60
C LYS A 17 10.34 5.45 0.08
N GLU A 18 9.25 4.85 -0.40
CA GLU A 18 8.87 4.83 -1.81
C GLU A 18 8.63 6.24 -2.36
N THR A 19 7.81 7.02 -1.67
CA THR A 19 7.47 8.40 -2.08
C THR A 19 8.68 9.32 -2.02
N SER A 20 9.63 9.04 -1.12
CA SER A 20 10.91 9.77 -1.04
C SER A 20 11.92 9.35 -2.11
N GLY A 21 11.58 8.42 -3.02
CA GLY A 21 12.44 7.98 -4.13
C GLY A 21 13.63 7.14 -3.68
N GLN A 22 13.62 6.59 -2.47
CA GLN A 22 14.74 5.81 -1.92
C GLN A 22 14.72 4.33 -2.33
N ILE A 23 13.64 3.85 -2.96
CA ILE A 23 13.46 2.46 -3.41
C ILE A 23 12.54 2.40 -4.62
N ASP A 24 12.75 1.40 -5.49
CA ASP A 24 11.98 1.18 -6.72
C ASP A 24 10.48 0.96 -6.41
N SER A 25 9.67 1.95 -6.80
CA SER A 25 8.40 2.29 -6.16
C SER A 25 7.25 1.31 -6.35
N ALA A 26 7.09 0.75 -7.54
CA ALA A 26 5.95 -0.10 -7.86
C ALA A 26 6.05 -1.49 -7.21
N LYS A 27 7.26 -1.93 -6.88
CA LYS A 27 7.50 -3.28 -6.39
C LYS A 27 7.10 -3.44 -4.93
N VAL A 28 7.43 -2.52 -4.03
CA VAL A 28 7.29 -2.78 -2.58
C VAL A 28 5.84 -2.68 -2.09
N ILE A 29 5.09 -1.69 -2.57
CA ILE A 29 3.67 -1.51 -2.21
C ILE A 29 2.78 -2.42 -3.07
N GLY A 30 3.12 -2.57 -4.36
CA GLY A 30 2.40 -3.41 -5.31
C GLY A 30 2.57 -4.92 -5.10
N ASP A 31 3.68 -5.41 -4.52
CA ASP A 31 3.82 -6.84 -4.16
C ASP A 31 2.98 -7.22 -2.93
N ARG A 32 2.54 -6.24 -2.12
CA ARG A 32 1.76 -6.53 -0.92
C ARG A 32 0.33 -6.87 -1.34
N ARG A 33 0.11 -8.17 -1.49
CA ARG A 33 -1.17 -8.74 -1.88
C ARG A 33 -2.03 -9.05 -0.66
N PHE A 34 -3.09 -8.29 -0.48
CA PHE A 34 -4.14 -8.47 0.52
C PHE A 34 -5.14 -9.54 0.10
N GLU A 35 -5.66 -10.29 1.07
CA GLU A 35 -6.68 -11.32 0.80
C GLU A 35 -8.07 -10.70 0.63
N THR A 36 -8.32 -9.56 1.27
CA THR A 36 -9.62 -8.88 1.23
C THR A 36 -9.51 -7.46 0.66
N HIS A 37 -10.63 -6.99 0.10
CA HIS A 37 -10.73 -5.62 -0.39
C HIS A 37 -10.60 -4.60 0.76
N GLU A 38 -11.15 -4.92 1.92
CA GLU A 38 -11.14 -4.07 3.12
C GLU A 38 -9.71 -3.79 3.62
N GLU A 39 -8.83 -4.79 3.60
CA GLU A 39 -7.40 -4.61 3.91
C GLU A 39 -6.68 -3.74 2.89
N ALA A 40 -7.01 -3.89 1.60
CA ALA A 40 -6.46 -3.05 0.54
C ALA A 40 -6.96 -1.61 0.63
N GLU A 41 -8.21 -1.38 1.06
CA GLU A 41 -8.76 -0.04 1.32
C GLU A 41 -8.08 0.64 2.52
N ALA A 42 -7.82 -0.11 3.60
CA ALA A 42 -7.07 0.40 4.74
C ALA A 42 -5.64 0.82 4.30
N ALA A 43 -4.98 -0.02 3.52
CA ALA A 43 -3.66 0.25 2.95
C ALA A 43 -3.69 1.46 1.99
N LEU A 44 -4.72 1.58 1.15
CA LEU A 44 -4.93 2.70 0.24
C LEU A 44 -5.10 4.03 1.00
N GLY A 45 -5.90 4.03 2.07
CA GLY A 45 -6.13 5.19 2.92
C GLY A 45 -4.82 5.69 3.53
N ILE A 46 -4.02 4.76 4.04
CA ILE A 46 -2.67 5.06 4.55
C ILE A 46 -1.77 5.61 3.44
N ALA A 47 -1.78 4.99 2.27
CA ALA A 47 -0.94 5.42 1.15
C ALA A 47 -1.27 6.85 0.71
N LYS A 48 -2.56 7.17 0.61
CA LYS A 48 -3.05 8.54 0.31
C LYS A 48 -2.72 9.55 1.42
N GLU A 49 -2.77 9.15 2.68
CA GLU A 49 -2.39 10.03 3.82
C GLU A 49 -0.89 10.34 3.83
N VAL A 50 -0.07 9.33 3.55
CA VAL A 50 1.39 9.44 3.52
C VAL A 50 1.88 10.19 2.27
N ALA A 51 1.27 9.90 1.13
CA ALA A 51 1.70 10.37 -0.18
C ALA A 51 0.52 10.96 -0.96
N PRO A 52 -0.09 12.06 -0.49
CA PRO A 52 -1.27 12.66 -1.13
C PRO A 52 -0.99 13.17 -2.55
N ASN A 53 0.28 13.36 -2.90
CA ASN A 53 0.72 13.77 -4.24
C ASN A 53 0.80 12.62 -5.25
N LYS A 54 0.62 11.37 -4.80
CA LYS A 54 0.67 10.17 -5.64
C LYS A 54 -0.74 9.62 -5.81
N HIS A 55 -1.03 9.10 -7.01
CA HIS A 55 -2.31 8.46 -7.26
C HIS A 55 -2.19 6.99 -6.91
N PHE A 56 -3.05 6.50 -6.03
CA PHE A 56 -3.11 5.09 -5.67
C PHE A 56 -4.44 4.49 -6.11
N GLU A 57 -4.40 3.28 -6.68
CA GLU A 57 -5.57 2.48 -7.08
C GLU A 57 -5.48 1.09 -6.46
N ILE A 58 -6.62 0.50 -6.08
CA ILE A 58 -6.68 -0.91 -5.70
C ILE A 58 -6.90 -1.72 -6.98
N LYS A 59 -6.04 -2.70 -7.22
CA LYS A 59 -6.16 -3.66 -8.32
C LYS A 59 -6.34 -5.05 -7.74
N GLU A 60 -7.01 -5.91 -8.49
CA GLU A 60 -7.13 -7.33 -8.19
C GLU A 60 -6.28 -8.13 -9.19
N ALA A 61 -5.46 -9.05 -8.68
CA ALA A 61 -4.73 -10.01 -9.50
C ALA A 61 -4.65 -11.35 -8.77
N ASN A 62 -4.98 -12.42 -9.50
CA ASN A 62 -4.87 -13.79 -9.01
C ASN A 62 -5.67 -14.04 -7.71
N GLY A 63 -6.86 -13.42 -7.59
CA GLY A 63 -7.74 -13.51 -6.42
C GLY A 63 -7.25 -12.75 -5.19
N LYS A 64 -6.26 -11.85 -5.35
CA LYS A 64 -5.74 -11.00 -4.27
C LYS A 64 -5.79 -9.54 -4.68
N TYR A 65 -5.89 -8.66 -3.69
CA TYR A 65 -5.93 -7.21 -3.87
C TYR A 65 -4.56 -6.60 -3.62
N TYR A 66 -4.19 -5.56 -4.34
CA TYR A 66 -2.95 -4.82 -4.11
C TYR A 66 -3.15 -3.34 -4.42
N VAL A 67 -2.35 -2.49 -3.80
CA VAL A 67 -2.38 -1.05 -4.03
C VAL A 67 -1.29 -0.70 -5.03
N GLU A 68 -1.70 -0.23 -6.20
CA GLU A 68 -0.83 0.23 -7.28
C GLU A 68 -0.67 1.76 -7.22
N VAL A 69 0.55 2.27 -7.40
CA VAL A 69 0.83 3.70 -7.54
C VAL A 69 0.96 4.07 -9.02
N LYS A 70 0.33 5.19 -9.43
CA LYS A 70 0.23 5.68 -10.81
C LYS A 70 0.95 7.01 -10.99
#